data_AF-A0AA91A090-F1
#
_entry.id   AF-A0AA91A090-F1
#
_cell.length_a   1.000
_cell.length_b   1.000
_cell.length_c   1.000
_cell.angle_alpha   90.00
_cell.angle_beta   90.00
_cell.angle_gamma   90.00
#
_symmetry.space_group_name_H-M   'P 1'
#
loop_
_entity.id
_entity.type
_entity.pdbx_description
1 polymer ?
#
loop_
_entity_poly.entity_id
_entity_poly.type
_entity_poly.pdbx_seq_one_letter_code
_entity_poly.pdbx_strand_id
1 'polypeptide(L)'
;MKKMNLLVMSLVSAAALSFSSCSSNDELTSGGGTQSQADGVYMTLSIAGSNQSTRTEGTVTNQGIEGESTITEGTLYLYSNKTGECVFRKVITSSMFDETTPNKTKPIKISVNSVDTEDKDTYTVYFMANKTGIEDPLATDVSFAISENGGAEYGLTDKSKIVMFNQNDHSKHADHSTVKFTADNNVSSNPATAGTVYLDRVVARIDEPTVTATNITAAEAKTENVTATIAGIEYEKYAISNVNKNSYIVQKWTDDYQTLNVKWGTTETTKYFQPTSFFGDAKAPANLDKFGNVKYNYVFENTTTDASEATALYFQIKANLTTEAATNADFADGTFYRYDKKLYTRIADIFKDAEKGIVSNPFTESGETTAADVVASIKDASGNLISDEGGLNEFRNKNKIEVFRAGSMYYYYPIQDNTYKTATTFSVLRNSIYQLNVTKISEVGKDIPNGPTPDDNNPNYYMTVQVQVNPWILNTKDIELK
;
A
#
# COMPACT_ATOMS: atom_id res chain seq x y z
N MET A 1 20.34 62.01 49.96
CA MET A 1 20.37 60.78 50.78
C MET A 1 18.96 60.46 51.25
N LYS A 2 18.56 59.18 51.17
CA LYS A 2 17.22 58.57 51.43
C LYS A 2 16.20 58.81 50.32
N LYS A 3 15.35 57.85 49.91
CA LYS A 3 15.22 56.39 50.12
C LYS A 3 14.15 55.92 49.09
N MET A 4 14.32 54.70 48.61
CA MET A 4 13.40 53.87 47.80
C MET A 4 11.95 53.79 48.31
N ASN A 5 11.01 53.65 47.37
CA ASN A 5 9.88 52.69 47.31
C ASN A 5 8.90 53.12 46.19
N LEU A 6 8.12 52.31 45.48
CA LEU A 6 8.01 50.88 45.17
C LEU A 6 6.69 50.80 44.37
N LEU A 7 6.65 50.14 43.20
CA LEU A 7 5.53 49.37 42.60
C LEU A 7 5.83 49.20 41.08
N VAL A 8 6.39 48.08 40.63
CA VAL A 8 5.73 46.80 40.27
C VAL A 8 4.75 46.95 39.11
N MET A 9 5.20 46.57 37.90
CA MET A 9 4.44 45.69 37.01
C MET A 9 5.40 44.73 36.33
N SER A 10 5.08 43.46 36.51
CA SER A 10 5.75 42.26 36.01
C SER A 10 5.67 42.14 34.48
N LEU A 11 6.83 42.05 33.83
CA LEU A 11 6.98 41.27 32.61
C LEU A 11 7.83 40.04 32.96
N VAL A 12 7.18 38.90 33.15
CA VAL A 12 7.87 37.60 33.12
C VAL A 12 8.05 37.26 31.66
N SER A 13 9.19 37.66 31.10
CA SER A 13 9.73 37.04 29.90
C SER A 13 10.28 35.68 30.30
N ALA A 14 9.44 34.65 30.23
CA ALA A 14 9.90 33.27 30.18
C ALA A 14 10.56 33.08 28.81
N ALA A 15 11.85 33.40 28.73
CA ALA A 15 12.70 32.86 27.69
C ALA A 15 12.86 31.36 28.00
N ALA A 16 12.03 30.55 27.34
CA ALA A 16 12.32 29.13 27.19
C ALA A 16 13.67 29.03 26.47
N LEU A 17 14.71 28.68 27.23
CA LEU A 17 15.99 28.25 26.69
C LEU A 17 15.77 26.88 26.06
N SER A 18 15.19 26.86 24.86
CA SER A 18 15.20 25.69 23.99
C SER A 18 16.63 25.50 23.51
N PHE A 19 17.38 24.60 24.13
CA PHE A 19 18.61 24.10 23.55
C PHE A 19 18.24 23.27 22.32
N SER A 20 18.22 23.92 21.15
CA SER A 20 18.29 23.23 19.87
C SER A 20 19.68 22.59 19.73
N SER A 21 19.85 21.42 20.34
CA SER A 21 20.98 20.52 20.10
C SER A 21 20.69 19.69 18.85
N CYS A 22 20.62 20.35 17.70
CA CYS A 22 20.60 19.70 16.39
C CYS A 22 22.00 19.84 15.79
N SER A 23 22.75 18.75 15.66
CA SER A 23 23.85 18.70 14.69
C SER A 23 23.89 17.34 14.01
N SER A 24 23.93 17.44 12.69
CA SER A 24 24.16 16.43 11.68
C SER A 24 25.39 15.59 11.99
N ASN A 25 25.32 14.30 11.62
CA ASN A 25 26.43 13.36 11.42
C ASN A 25 27.82 14.01 11.43
N ASP A 26 28.52 14.02 12.56
CA ASP A 26 29.86 13.46 12.67
C ASP A 26 30.38 13.54 14.12
N GLU A 27 31.31 12.64 14.43
CA GLU A 27 32.24 12.88 15.53
C GLU A 27 32.95 14.23 15.31
N LEU A 28 32.92 15.07 16.34
CA LEU A 28 33.64 16.35 16.44
C LEU A 28 34.93 16.40 15.61
N THR A 29 34.95 17.17 14.52
CA THR A 29 36.17 17.85 14.06
C THR A 29 35.90 19.33 13.80
N SER A 30 36.49 20.18 14.64
CA SER A 30 37.27 21.35 14.19
C SER A 30 37.84 22.11 15.39
N GLY A 31 39.16 22.28 15.39
CA GLY A 31 39.88 23.16 16.30
C GLY A 31 41.22 22.57 16.70
N GLY A 32 42.29 23.00 16.01
CA GLY A 32 43.67 22.64 16.33
C GLY A 32 43.98 22.85 17.81
N GLY A 33 44.10 21.73 18.50
CA GLY A 33 44.39 21.59 19.92
C GLY A 33 44.22 20.12 20.20
N THR A 34 45.14 19.50 20.95
CA THR A 34 45.01 18.12 21.42
C THR A 34 43.65 17.94 22.08
N GLN A 35 42.70 17.44 21.30
CA GLN A 35 41.32 17.22 21.71
C GLN A 35 41.37 16.03 22.66
N SER A 36 41.29 16.29 23.96
CA SER A 36 41.00 15.23 24.93
C SER A 36 39.76 14.52 24.41
N GLN A 37 39.93 13.24 24.04
CA GLN A 37 38.82 12.36 23.72
C GLN A 37 37.84 12.49 24.90
N ALA A 38 36.60 12.91 24.66
CA ALA A 38 35.59 12.71 25.68
C ALA A 38 35.60 11.21 26.04
N ASP A 39 35.60 10.90 27.34
CA ASP A 39 35.40 9.52 27.78
C ASP A 39 34.12 9.01 27.10
N GLY A 40 34.14 7.78 26.62
CA GLY A 40 33.03 7.21 25.87
C GLY A 40 32.68 5.85 26.43
N VAL A 41 31.40 5.54 26.51
CA VAL A 41 30.93 4.18 26.77
C VAL A 41 30.66 3.47 25.44
N TYR A 42 30.61 2.16 25.48
CA TYR A 42 30.33 1.33 24.30
C TYR A 42 29.00 0.60 24.46
N MET A 43 28.29 0.40 23.35
CA MET A 43 27.14 -0.49 23.29
C MET A 43 27.19 -1.43 22.10
N THR A 44 26.43 -2.53 22.16
CA THR A 44 26.09 -3.33 20.97
C THR A 44 24.58 -3.30 20.72
N LEU A 45 24.20 -3.10 19.47
CA LEU A 45 22.82 -3.22 18.98
C LEU A 45 22.63 -4.62 18.38
N SER A 46 21.52 -5.27 18.69
CA SER A 46 21.07 -6.49 18.01
C SER A 46 19.74 -6.20 17.33
N ILE A 47 19.61 -6.60 16.06
CA ILE A 47 18.37 -6.45 15.31
C ILE A 47 17.77 -7.81 14.98
N ALA A 48 16.45 -7.87 14.94
CA ALA A 48 15.69 -9.02 14.49
C ALA A 48 14.45 -8.55 13.74
N GLY A 49 13.87 -9.42 12.92
CA GLY A 49 12.55 -9.14 12.38
C GLY A 49 11.44 -9.46 13.36
N SER A 50 10.33 -8.73 13.23
CA SER A 50 9.12 -9.03 13.97
C SER A 50 8.55 -10.41 13.60
N ASN A 51 7.95 -11.05 14.59
CA ASN A 51 7.11 -12.22 14.36
C ASN A 51 5.65 -11.76 14.42
N GLN A 52 4.99 -11.63 13.26
CA GLN A 52 3.65 -11.06 13.14
C GLN A 52 2.50 -11.97 13.63
N SER A 53 2.80 -13.05 14.36
CA SER A 53 1.79 -14.04 14.79
C SER A 53 0.61 -13.44 15.58
N THR A 54 0.72 -12.20 16.06
CA THR A 54 -0.28 -11.51 16.88
C THR A 54 -1.15 -10.50 16.11
N ARG A 55 -0.76 -10.06 14.91
CA ARG A 55 -1.51 -9.08 14.09
C ARG A 55 -2.44 -9.74 13.09
N THR A 56 -2.14 -10.98 12.72
CA THR A 56 -2.86 -11.78 11.72
C THR A 56 -2.94 -13.24 12.21
N GLU A 57 -4.12 -13.87 12.28
CA GLU A 57 -4.33 -15.25 12.80
C GLU A 57 -3.79 -16.39 11.89
N GLY A 58 -2.83 -16.13 11.01
CA GLY A 58 -2.25 -17.13 10.11
C GLY A 58 -1.04 -17.88 10.69
N THR A 59 -1.02 -19.22 10.55
CA THR A 59 0.15 -20.05 10.90
C THR A 59 1.18 -20.14 9.76
N VAL A 60 0.79 -19.78 8.53
CA VAL A 60 1.66 -19.79 7.36
C VAL A 60 2.37 -18.46 7.27
N THR A 61 3.69 -18.50 7.31
CA THR A 61 4.55 -17.33 7.32
C THR A 61 5.33 -17.30 6.01
N ASN A 62 5.61 -16.10 5.50
CA ASN A 62 6.36 -15.93 4.27
C ASN A 62 7.65 -15.14 4.56
N GLN A 63 8.80 -15.71 4.21
CA GLN A 63 10.12 -15.12 4.44
C GLN A 63 10.41 -13.91 3.55
N GLY A 64 9.56 -13.66 2.55
CA GLY A 64 9.81 -12.67 1.51
C GLY A 64 10.63 -13.22 0.36
N ILE A 65 11.08 -12.33 -0.52
CA ILE A 65 12.00 -12.62 -1.62
C ILE A 65 13.38 -11.99 -1.35
N GLU A 66 14.37 -12.34 -2.17
CA GLU A 66 15.72 -11.78 -2.08
C GLU A 66 15.69 -10.24 -2.08
N GLY A 67 16.44 -9.62 -1.17
CA GLY A 67 16.53 -8.17 -1.05
C GLY A 67 15.54 -7.54 -0.07
N GLU A 68 14.40 -8.17 0.22
CA GLU A 68 13.35 -7.62 1.10
C GLU A 68 13.74 -7.58 2.58
N SER A 69 14.81 -8.29 2.92
CA SER A 69 15.37 -8.44 4.26
C SER A 69 16.75 -7.81 4.38
N THR A 70 17.25 -7.19 3.30
CA THR A 70 18.60 -6.63 3.27
C THR A 70 18.64 -5.28 3.98
N ILE A 71 19.62 -5.10 4.86
CA ILE A 71 19.93 -3.84 5.53
C ILE A 71 21.33 -3.41 5.10
N THR A 72 21.41 -2.23 4.49
CA THR A 72 22.67 -1.65 3.99
C THR A 72 23.17 -0.53 4.89
N GLU A 73 22.23 0.25 5.40
CA GLU A 73 22.46 1.29 6.41
C GLU A 73 21.22 1.47 7.28
N GLY A 74 21.34 2.24 8.35
CA GLY A 74 20.21 2.68 9.16
C GLY A 74 20.62 3.70 10.21
N THR A 75 19.65 4.28 10.91
CA THR A 75 19.92 5.27 11.95
C THR A 75 19.54 4.69 13.32
N LEU A 76 20.52 4.61 14.22
CA LEU A 76 20.34 4.31 15.64
C LEU A 76 19.97 5.58 16.39
N TYR A 77 18.99 5.49 17.29
CA TYR A 77 18.59 6.55 18.21
C TYR A 77 18.56 6.05 19.65
N LEU A 78 19.04 6.86 20.59
CA LEU A 78 18.86 6.65 22.03
C LEU A 78 18.02 7.77 22.62
N TYR A 79 16.94 7.41 23.29
CA TYR A 79 16.09 8.34 24.04
C TYR A 79 16.25 8.11 25.52
N SER A 80 16.46 9.16 26.29
CA SER A 80 16.53 9.10 27.75
C SER A 80 15.14 8.89 28.32
N ASN A 81 14.94 7.84 29.13
CA ASN A 81 13.63 7.58 29.72
C ASN A 81 13.28 8.60 30.83
N LYS A 82 14.27 9.30 31.38
CA LYS A 82 14.04 10.43 32.31
C LYS A 82 13.49 11.67 31.64
N THR A 83 14.09 12.08 30.52
CA THR A 83 13.77 13.37 29.86
C THR A 83 12.78 13.21 28.72
N GLY A 84 12.69 12.02 28.13
CA GLY A 84 11.94 11.77 26.91
C GLY A 84 12.62 12.29 25.64
N GLU A 85 13.85 12.81 25.73
CA GLU A 85 14.56 13.43 24.61
C GLU A 85 15.54 12.47 23.93
N CYS A 86 15.74 12.67 22.62
CA CYS A 86 16.79 11.98 21.88
C CYS A 86 18.16 12.57 22.27
N VAL A 87 19.02 11.75 22.86
CA VAL A 87 20.33 12.18 23.37
C VAL A 87 21.50 11.72 22.50
N PHE A 88 21.25 10.75 21.62
CA PHE A 88 22.25 10.22 20.70
C PHE A 88 21.63 9.70 19.42
N ARG A 89 22.31 9.94 18.31
CA ARG A 89 21.97 9.41 17.00
C ARG A 89 23.23 9.04 16.23
N LYS A 90 23.21 7.91 15.52
CA LYS A 90 24.32 7.51 14.64
C LYS A 90 23.83 6.72 13.44
N VAL A 91 24.38 7.02 12.27
CA VAL A 91 24.23 6.15 11.09
C VAL A 91 25.07 4.90 11.30
N ILE A 92 24.43 3.74 11.15
CA ILE A 92 25.02 2.40 11.22
C ILE A 92 25.05 1.85 9.80
N THR A 93 26.24 1.55 9.29
CA THR A 93 26.43 0.90 7.99
C THR A 93 26.59 -0.61 8.16
N SER A 94 26.39 -1.39 7.10
CA SER A 94 26.57 -2.85 7.11
C SER A 94 27.94 -3.28 7.67
N SER A 95 29.01 -2.54 7.39
CA SER A 95 30.37 -2.79 7.92
C SER A 95 30.52 -2.69 9.44
N MET A 96 29.57 -2.04 10.13
CA MET A 96 29.54 -1.92 11.58
C MET A 96 28.92 -3.15 12.25
N PHE A 97 28.35 -4.08 11.48
CA PHE A 97 27.89 -5.36 12.00
C PHE A 97 29.04 -6.35 12.20
N ASP A 98 28.85 -7.26 13.14
CA ASP A 98 29.76 -8.34 13.47
C ASP A 98 29.61 -9.47 12.43
N GLU A 99 30.70 -9.82 11.78
CA GLU A 99 30.74 -10.86 10.75
C GLU A 99 30.54 -12.28 11.32
N THR A 100 30.85 -12.46 12.61
CA THR A 100 30.76 -13.74 13.32
C THR A 100 29.44 -13.91 14.06
N THR A 101 28.77 -12.81 14.40
CA THR A 101 27.45 -12.79 15.05
C THR A 101 26.45 -12.00 14.19
N PRO A 102 25.73 -12.67 13.28
CA PRO A 102 24.79 -12.01 12.38
C PRO A 102 23.81 -11.10 13.13
N ASN A 103 23.54 -9.92 12.55
CA ASN A 103 22.59 -8.91 13.06
C ASN A 103 22.94 -8.25 14.38
N LYS A 104 24.16 -8.47 14.88
CA LYS A 104 24.70 -7.73 16.02
C LYS A 104 25.76 -6.75 15.54
N THR A 105 25.81 -5.56 16.11
CA THR A 105 26.87 -4.61 15.81
C THR A 105 28.16 -4.94 16.56
N LYS A 106 29.29 -4.58 15.96
CA LYS A 106 30.53 -4.32 16.70
C LYS A 106 30.26 -3.25 17.77
N PRO A 107 31.08 -3.13 18.83
CA PRO A 107 30.92 -2.10 19.85
C PRO A 107 30.85 -0.68 19.25
N ILE A 108 29.75 0.02 19.48
CA ILE A 108 29.50 1.39 19.05
C ILE A 108 29.89 2.31 20.20
N LYS A 109 30.85 3.21 19.97
CA LYS A 109 31.23 4.24 20.94
C LYS A 109 30.14 5.33 21.02
N ILE A 110 29.73 5.64 22.24
CA ILE A 110 28.77 6.67 22.63
C ILE A 110 29.49 7.67 23.53
N SER A 111 29.32 8.96 23.29
CA SER A 111 29.93 10.00 24.13
C SER A 111 29.28 10.02 25.53
N VAL A 112 30.07 10.07 26.61
CA VAL A 112 29.49 10.15 27.98
C VAL A 112 28.70 11.44 28.21
N ASN A 113 28.96 12.52 27.48
CA ASN A 113 28.15 13.73 27.57
C ASN A 113 26.71 13.52 27.06
N SER A 114 26.47 12.43 26.32
CA SER A 114 25.16 12.05 25.81
C SER A 114 24.41 11.08 26.74
N VAL A 115 25.07 10.48 27.75
CA VAL A 115 24.47 9.40 28.55
C VAL A 115 24.91 9.42 30.02
N ASP A 116 24.04 8.94 30.90
CA ASP A 116 24.23 8.83 32.34
C ASP A 116 24.90 7.49 32.67
N THR A 117 26.13 7.55 33.19
CA THR A 117 26.93 6.37 33.56
C THR A 117 26.87 6.06 35.07
N GLU A 118 26.13 6.84 35.85
CA GLU A 118 25.98 6.66 37.30
C GLU A 118 24.80 5.74 37.65
N ASP A 119 24.34 4.94 36.67
CA ASP A 119 23.25 3.97 36.78
C ASP A 119 21.87 4.58 37.07
N LYS A 120 21.71 5.88 36.86
CA LYS A 120 20.47 6.58 37.21
C LYS A 120 19.45 6.61 36.07
N ASP A 121 19.83 6.42 34.81
CA ASP A 121 18.94 6.45 33.63
C ASP A 121 18.95 5.12 32.86
N THR A 122 17.88 4.88 32.09
CA THR A 122 17.76 3.79 31.11
C THR A 122 17.40 4.43 29.78
N TYR A 123 18.02 3.97 28.69
CA TYR A 123 17.79 4.52 27.37
C TYR A 123 16.94 3.58 26.54
N THR A 124 15.92 4.10 25.88
CA THR A 124 15.17 3.36 24.86
C THR A 124 15.91 3.43 23.53
N VAL A 125 16.00 2.28 22.85
CA VAL A 125 16.79 2.09 21.63
C VAL A 125 15.85 1.94 20.43
N TYR A 126 16.02 2.81 19.43
CA TYR A 126 15.30 2.72 18.16
C TYR A 126 16.26 2.57 16.99
N PHE A 127 15.81 1.88 15.95
CA PHE A 127 16.59 1.70 14.73
C PHE A 127 15.70 1.85 13.48
N MET A 128 16.07 2.81 12.63
CA MET A 128 15.46 3.02 11.31
C MET A 128 16.35 2.39 10.24
N ALA A 129 15.97 1.23 9.72
CA ALA A 129 16.74 0.55 8.69
C ALA A 129 16.46 1.14 7.29
N ASN A 130 17.50 1.21 6.48
CA ASN A 130 17.53 1.67 5.08
C ASN A 130 16.97 3.09 4.86
N LYS A 131 16.96 3.91 5.91
CA LYS A 131 16.61 5.33 5.83
C LYS A 131 17.42 6.15 6.83
N THR A 132 17.98 7.25 6.32
CA THR A 132 18.73 8.24 7.09
C THR A 132 18.08 9.63 6.96
N GLY A 133 18.57 10.59 7.75
CA GLY A 133 18.13 12.00 7.69
C GLY A 133 16.80 12.29 8.40
N ILE A 134 16.31 11.38 9.25
CA ILE A 134 15.18 11.65 10.14
C ILE A 134 15.75 12.12 11.48
N GLU A 135 15.41 13.34 11.90
CA GLU A 135 15.88 13.93 13.16
C GLU A 135 15.19 13.30 14.37
N ASP A 136 13.86 13.29 14.39
CA ASP A 136 13.05 12.77 15.49
C ASP A 136 11.94 11.85 14.95
N PRO A 137 12.14 10.52 14.91
CA PRO A 137 11.13 9.57 14.48
C PRO A 137 9.96 9.41 15.46
N LEU A 138 10.04 9.98 16.67
CA LEU A 138 9.03 9.86 17.71
C LEU A 138 8.20 11.13 17.94
N ALA A 139 8.55 12.23 17.25
CA ALA A 139 7.78 13.46 17.30
C ALA A 139 6.28 13.20 17.05
N THR A 140 5.42 13.93 17.77
CA THR A 140 3.98 13.73 17.67
C THR A 140 3.50 13.92 16.23
N ASP A 141 2.76 12.93 15.71
CA ASP A 141 2.21 12.91 14.34
C ASP A 141 3.26 12.91 13.21
N VAL A 142 4.52 12.61 13.52
CA VAL A 142 5.57 12.52 12.50
C VAL A 142 5.28 11.41 11.50
N SER A 143 5.46 11.73 10.23
CA SER A 143 5.18 10.85 9.10
C SER A 143 6.34 10.86 8.13
N PHE A 144 6.38 9.84 7.29
CA PHE A 144 7.23 9.87 6.11
C PHE A 144 6.83 11.02 5.19
N ALA A 145 7.78 11.50 4.38
CA ALA A 145 7.46 12.43 3.32
C ALA A 145 6.37 11.84 2.42
N ILE A 146 5.43 12.68 1.98
CA ILE A 146 4.33 12.27 1.12
C ILE A 146 4.90 11.51 -0.07
N SER A 147 4.42 10.29 -0.26
CA SER A 147 4.89 9.41 -1.30
C SER A 147 4.20 9.70 -2.61
N GLU A 148 4.96 9.86 -3.71
CA GLU A 148 4.36 10.03 -5.04
C GLU A 148 3.75 8.74 -5.61
N ASN A 149 4.18 7.58 -5.13
CA ASN A 149 3.76 6.26 -5.60
C ASN A 149 3.15 5.39 -4.48
N GLY A 150 2.55 6.02 -3.47
CA GLY A 150 1.80 5.32 -2.43
C GLY A 150 2.62 4.35 -1.56
N GLY A 151 3.92 4.61 -1.39
CA GLY A 151 4.83 3.84 -0.55
C GLY A 151 5.89 3.05 -1.32
N ALA A 152 5.81 2.97 -2.64
CA ALA A 152 6.70 2.14 -3.46
C ALA A 152 8.20 2.47 -3.26
N GLU A 153 8.56 3.73 -3.06
CA GLU A 153 9.95 4.16 -2.81
C GLU A 153 10.51 3.75 -1.44
N TYR A 154 9.63 3.37 -0.51
CA TYR A 154 10.00 2.80 0.79
C TYR A 154 10.06 1.27 0.75
N GLY A 155 9.62 0.66 -0.35
CA GLY A 155 9.71 -0.77 -0.63
C GLY A 155 11.01 -1.16 -1.34
N LEU A 156 11.06 -2.40 -1.82
CA LEU A 156 12.22 -2.90 -2.56
C LEU A 156 12.17 -2.34 -3.98
N THR A 157 13.22 -1.64 -4.38
CA THR A 157 13.40 -1.19 -5.76
C THR A 157 14.79 -1.56 -6.25
N ASP A 158 15.07 -1.36 -7.54
CA ASP A 158 16.41 -1.53 -8.08
C ASP A 158 17.45 -0.61 -7.39
N LYS A 159 17.00 0.48 -6.78
CA LYS A 159 17.85 1.53 -6.18
C LYS A 159 17.76 1.62 -4.66
N SER A 160 16.80 0.97 -4.02
CA SER A 160 16.54 1.08 -2.58
C SER A 160 16.23 -0.28 -1.96
N LYS A 161 16.47 -0.37 -0.66
CA LYS A 161 16.04 -1.48 0.18
C LYS A 161 14.85 -1.05 1.02
N ILE A 162 14.14 -2.03 1.58
CA ILE A 162 12.90 -1.75 2.31
C ILE A 162 13.21 -1.00 3.59
N VAL A 163 12.50 0.10 3.81
CA VAL A 163 12.59 0.87 5.06
C VAL A 163 11.88 0.12 6.17
N MET A 164 12.53 0.03 7.34
CA MET A 164 11.98 -0.67 8.51
C MET A 164 12.17 0.17 9.76
N PHE A 165 11.26 0.04 10.72
CA PHE A 165 11.35 0.70 12.02
C PHE A 165 10.91 -0.24 13.14
N ASN A 166 11.13 0.13 14.39
CA ASN A 166 10.71 -0.64 15.56
C ASN A 166 9.25 -1.11 15.43
N GLN A 167 9.03 -2.41 15.64
CA GLN A 167 7.71 -3.02 15.74
C GLN A 167 6.87 -2.30 16.79
N ASN A 168 5.61 -2.00 16.45
CA ASN A 168 4.66 -1.38 17.36
C ASN A 168 3.27 -2.01 17.21
N ASP A 169 3.00 -3.06 17.97
CA ASP A 169 1.73 -3.78 18.01
C ASP A 169 1.42 -4.33 19.42
N HIS A 170 0.30 -5.06 19.54
CA HIS A 170 -0.16 -5.64 20.81
C HIS A 170 0.87 -6.53 21.52
N SER A 171 1.73 -7.21 20.76
CA SER A 171 2.76 -8.09 21.32
C SER A 171 4.01 -7.34 21.74
N LYS A 172 4.26 -6.18 21.13
CA LYS A 172 5.51 -5.45 21.29
C LYS A 172 5.34 -3.98 20.93
N HIS A 173 5.51 -3.12 21.93
CA HIS A 173 5.50 -1.68 21.77
C HIS A 173 6.79 -1.18 21.13
N ALA A 174 6.76 -0.01 20.48
CA ALA A 174 7.93 0.58 19.80
C ALA A 174 9.14 0.76 20.73
N ASP A 175 8.92 1.00 22.02
CA ASP A 175 9.92 1.25 23.06
C ASP A 175 10.44 -0.01 23.78
N HIS A 176 10.20 -1.20 23.22
CA HIS A 176 10.54 -2.49 23.84
C HIS A 176 12.03 -2.72 24.10
N SER A 177 12.93 -2.08 23.34
CA SER A 177 14.37 -2.27 23.48
C SER A 177 14.98 -1.17 24.33
N THR A 178 15.73 -1.56 25.37
CA THR A 178 16.43 -0.62 26.24
C THR A 178 17.90 -1.00 26.44
N VAL A 179 18.70 -0.03 26.87
CA VAL A 179 20.10 -0.20 27.27
C VAL A 179 20.39 0.65 28.51
N LYS A 180 21.24 0.11 29.39
CA LYS A 180 21.74 0.82 30.56
C LYS A 180 23.26 0.83 30.53
N PHE A 181 23.84 1.98 30.86
CA PHE A 181 25.29 2.18 30.89
C PHE A 181 25.79 2.21 32.33
N THR A 182 26.95 1.61 32.54
CA THR A 182 27.75 1.73 33.77
C THR A 182 29.12 2.31 33.45
N ALA A 183 29.85 2.75 34.46
CA ALA A 183 31.22 3.24 34.31
C ALA A 183 32.17 2.20 33.68
N ASP A 184 31.87 0.89 33.84
CA ASP A 184 32.69 -0.20 33.30
C ASP A 184 32.50 -0.39 31.78
N ASN A 185 31.50 0.26 31.18
CA ASN A 185 31.29 0.20 29.73
C ASN A 185 32.22 1.13 28.95
N ASN A 186 33.25 1.69 29.58
CA ASN A 186 34.21 2.62 28.99
C ASN A 186 35.26 1.98 28.05
N VAL A 187 35.20 0.66 27.84
CA VAL A 187 36.09 -0.08 26.93
C VAL A 187 35.30 -0.91 25.94
N SER A 188 35.79 -1.03 24.70
CA SER A 188 35.12 -1.74 23.62
C SER A 188 34.95 -3.24 23.88
N SER A 189 35.78 -3.83 24.74
CA SER A 189 35.68 -5.23 25.15
C SER A 189 34.59 -5.51 26.19
N ASN A 190 33.99 -4.46 26.77
CA ASN A 190 32.91 -4.56 27.77
C ASN A 190 31.73 -3.63 27.43
N PRO A 191 31.12 -3.75 26.24
CA PRO A 191 30.02 -2.87 25.85
C PRO A 191 28.73 -3.20 26.62
N ALA A 192 27.91 -2.18 26.86
CA ALA A 192 26.52 -2.36 27.26
C ALA A 192 25.76 -3.10 26.15
N THR A 193 24.93 -4.07 26.51
CA THR A 193 24.12 -4.80 25.52
C THR A 193 22.72 -4.24 25.50
N ALA A 194 22.29 -3.69 24.36
CA ALA A 194 20.90 -3.31 24.16
C ALA A 194 20.01 -4.55 24.04
N GLY A 195 18.75 -4.40 24.44
CA GLY A 195 17.72 -5.35 24.03
C GLY A 195 17.65 -5.48 22.51
N THR A 196 17.19 -6.63 22.02
CA THR A 196 16.99 -6.81 20.57
C THR A 196 15.93 -5.85 20.07
N VAL A 197 16.25 -5.07 19.05
CA VAL A 197 15.28 -4.24 18.32
C VAL A 197 14.60 -5.10 17.27
N TYR A 198 13.29 -5.25 17.38
CA TYR A 198 12.46 -5.94 16.40
C TYR A 198 11.94 -4.94 15.38
N LEU A 199 12.08 -5.26 14.10
CA LEU A 199 11.75 -4.36 12.99
C LEU A 199 10.51 -4.83 12.22
N ASP A 200 9.66 -3.85 11.88
CA ASP A 200 8.59 -3.96 10.89
C ASP A 200 8.95 -3.16 9.65
N ARG A 201 8.69 -3.74 8.47
CA ARG A 201 8.66 -2.99 7.20
C ARG A 201 7.58 -1.93 7.27
N VAL A 202 7.87 -0.75 6.74
CA VAL A 202 6.91 0.39 6.77
C VAL A 202 5.84 0.32 5.68
N VAL A 203 5.95 -0.68 4.80
CA VAL A 203 5.07 -0.97 3.66
C VAL A 203 4.49 -2.37 3.78
N ALA A 204 3.34 -2.59 3.15
CA ALA A 204 2.81 -3.91 2.80
C ALA A 204 3.28 -4.30 1.40
N ARG A 205 3.14 -5.58 1.05
CA ARG A 205 3.34 -6.08 -0.32
C ARG A 205 2.05 -6.68 -0.86
N ILE A 206 1.66 -6.28 -2.06
CA ILE A 206 0.56 -6.91 -2.83
C ILE A 206 1.20 -7.62 -4.01
N ASP A 207 1.08 -8.95 -4.03
CA ASP A 207 1.58 -9.78 -5.13
C ASP A 207 0.64 -9.69 -6.34
N GLU A 208 1.18 -9.97 -7.53
CA GLU A 208 0.36 -10.20 -8.72
C GLU A 208 -0.75 -11.22 -8.41
N PRO A 209 -2.03 -10.90 -8.70
CA PRO A 209 -3.10 -11.82 -8.41
C PRO A 209 -3.03 -13.07 -9.31
N THR A 210 -3.52 -14.19 -8.78
CA THR A 210 -3.73 -15.40 -9.58
C THR A 210 -5.21 -15.53 -9.94
N VAL A 211 -5.48 -15.92 -11.17
CA VAL A 211 -6.85 -16.19 -11.64
C VAL A 211 -6.90 -17.61 -12.16
N THR A 212 -7.61 -18.47 -11.43
CA THR A 212 -7.80 -19.88 -11.78
C THR A 212 -9.13 -20.14 -12.48
N ALA A 213 -10.06 -19.18 -12.38
CA ALA A 213 -11.33 -19.23 -13.09
C ALA A 213 -11.12 -19.13 -14.61
N THR A 214 -11.65 -20.10 -15.35
CA THR A 214 -11.58 -20.17 -16.83
C THR A 214 -12.92 -19.90 -17.50
N ASN A 215 -14.00 -19.80 -16.72
CA ASN A 215 -15.37 -19.60 -17.20
C ASN A 215 -16.16 -18.70 -16.25
N ILE A 216 -17.21 -18.07 -16.78
CA ILE A 216 -18.25 -17.43 -15.98
C ILE A 216 -19.23 -18.50 -15.52
N THR A 217 -19.52 -18.56 -14.22
CA THR A 217 -20.46 -19.51 -13.64
C THR A 217 -21.90 -19.10 -13.97
N ALA A 218 -22.35 -19.45 -15.18
CA ALA A 218 -23.58 -18.91 -15.76
C ALA A 218 -24.86 -19.16 -14.94
N ALA A 219 -24.93 -20.22 -14.13
CA ALA A 219 -26.09 -20.45 -13.25
C ALA A 219 -26.26 -19.36 -12.17
N GLU A 220 -25.22 -18.58 -11.90
CA GLU A 220 -25.23 -17.45 -10.98
C GLU A 220 -25.26 -16.09 -11.71
N ALA A 221 -25.04 -16.09 -13.03
CA ALA A 221 -25.10 -14.90 -13.83
C ALA A 221 -26.56 -14.46 -13.98
N LYS A 222 -26.83 -13.21 -13.64
CA LYS A 222 -28.05 -12.48 -13.96
C LYS A 222 -28.06 -12.01 -15.41
N THR A 223 -26.88 -11.88 -16.04
CA THR A 223 -26.80 -11.58 -17.47
C THR A 223 -27.32 -12.77 -18.30
N GLU A 224 -28.23 -12.51 -19.23
CA GLU A 224 -28.76 -13.48 -20.17
C GLU A 224 -27.79 -13.77 -21.32
N ASN A 225 -27.91 -14.96 -21.92
CA ASN A 225 -27.10 -15.44 -23.05
C ASN A 225 -25.60 -15.61 -22.77
N VAL A 226 -25.17 -15.72 -21.51
CA VAL A 226 -23.74 -15.86 -21.17
C VAL A 226 -23.11 -17.08 -21.83
N THR A 227 -23.65 -18.28 -21.68
CA THR A 227 -23.05 -19.51 -22.27
C THR A 227 -23.19 -19.61 -23.78
N ALA A 228 -24.20 -18.94 -24.36
CA ALA A 228 -24.35 -18.86 -25.81
C ALA A 228 -23.32 -17.91 -26.44
N THR A 229 -22.93 -16.87 -25.69
CA THR A 229 -22.04 -15.81 -26.18
C THR A 229 -20.58 -16.06 -25.83
N ILE A 230 -20.29 -16.45 -24.59
CA ILE A 230 -18.94 -16.55 -24.02
C ILE A 230 -18.58 -18.03 -23.83
N ALA A 231 -17.52 -18.46 -24.50
CA ALA A 231 -16.98 -19.83 -24.40
C ALA A 231 -16.00 -20.02 -23.24
N GLY A 232 -15.40 -18.93 -22.76
CA GLY A 232 -14.41 -18.95 -21.68
C GLY A 232 -13.84 -17.56 -21.43
N ILE A 233 -12.98 -17.46 -20.41
CA ILE A 233 -12.33 -16.21 -20.00
C ILE A 233 -10.83 -16.40 -19.78
N GLU A 234 -10.08 -15.32 -19.96
CA GLU A 234 -8.63 -15.25 -19.78
C GLU A 234 -8.26 -14.02 -18.95
N TYR A 235 -7.36 -14.18 -17.98
CA TYR A 235 -6.80 -13.06 -17.24
C TYR A 235 -5.78 -12.33 -18.11
N GLU A 236 -5.90 -11.01 -18.19
CA GLU A 236 -4.94 -10.17 -18.93
C GLU A 236 -4.01 -9.44 -17.97
N LYS A 237 -4.58 -8.53 -17.16
CA LYS A 237 -3.82 -7.54 -16.39
C LYS A 237 -4.59 -7.07 -15.17
N TYR A 238 -3.92 -6.32 -14.30
CA TYR A 238 -4.56 -5.65 -13.17
C TYR A 238 -3.97 -4.25 -12.91
N ALA A 239 -4.66 -3.48 -12.09
CA ALA A 239 -4.19 -2.22 -11.53
C ALA A 239 -4.57 -2.12 -10.05
N ILE A 240 -3.91 -1.25 -9.29
CA ILE A 240 -4.22 -0.98 -7.88
C ILE A 240 -4.68 0.46 -7.75
N SER A 241 -5.70 0.70 -6.93
CA SER A 241 -6.24 2.03 -6.65
C SER A 241 -6.22 2.36 -5.17
N ASN A 242 -6.42 3.65 -4.87
CA ASN A 242 -6.52 4.19 -3.51
C ASN A 242 -5.32 3.82 -2.63
N VAL A 243 -4.12 3.80 -3.22
CA VAL A 243 -2.90 3.51 -2.48
C VAL A 243 -2.55 4.72 -1.63
N ASN A 244 -2.48 4.57 -0.31
CA ASN A 244 -2.24 5.70 0.59
C ASN A 244 -0.86 6.35 0.33
N LYS A 245 -0.81 7.68 0.17
CA LYS A 245 0.45 8.43 0.00
C LYS A 245 1.15 8.74 1.33
N ASN A 246 0.51 8.46 2.46
CA ASN A 246 0.95 8.92 3.77
C ASN A 246 1.09 7.74 4.73
N SER A 247 2.08 7.82 5.61
CA SER A 247 2.30 6.78 6.62
C SER A 247 3.02 7.40 7.81
N TYR A 248 2.53 7.13 9.02
CA TYR A 248 3.27 7.49 10.22
C TYR A 248 4.57 6.67 10.29
N ILE A 249 5.63 7.26 10.87
CA ILE A 249 6.86 6.50 11.13
C ILE A 249 6.56 5.38 12.12
N VAL A 250 5.99 5.75 13.27
CA VAL A 250 5.49 4.83 14.28
C VAL A 250 4.00 4.60 14.06
N GLN A 251 3.57 3.34 13.96
CA GLN A 251 2.15 3.04 13.85
C GLN A 251 1.36 3.55 15.04
N LYS A 252 0.14 4.04 14.79
CA LYS A 252 -0.74 4.56 15.82
C LYS A 252 -1.93 3.63 16.00
N TRP A 253 -2.08 3.13 17.20
CA TRP A 253 -3.15 2.20 17.55
C TRP A 253 -4.05 2.79 18.63
N THR A 254 -5.34 2.48 18.56
CA THR A 254 -6.32 2.73 19.62
C THR A 254 -6.95 1.42 20.08
N ASP A 255 -7.75 1.51 21.14
CA ASP A 255 -8.54 0.39 21.67
C ASP A 255 -7.69 -0.85 21.99
N ASP A 256 -6.55 -0.63 22.67
CA ASP A 256 -5.58 -1.68 23.02
C ASP A 256 -5.10 -2.51 21.81
N TYR A 257 -4.75 -1.83 20.72
CA TYR A 257 -4.29 -2.42 19.45
C TYR A 257 -5.36 -3.14 18.62
N GLN A 258 -6.63 -2.79 18.82
CA GLN A 258 -7.71 -3.30 17.98
C GLN A 258 -7.95 -2.44 16.73
N THR A 259 -7.62 -1.15 16.78
CA THR A 259 -7.87 -0.20 15.68
C THR A 259 -6.59 0.51 15.27
N LEU A 260 -6.12 0.28 14.03
CA LEU A 260 -5.02 1.03 13.43
C LEU A 260 -5.52 2.38 12.89
N ASN A 261 -4.93 3.47 13.36
CA ASN A 261 -5.15 4.81 12.85
C ASN A 261 -4.08 5.16 11.81
N VAL A 262 -4.46 5.07 10.54
CA VAL A 262 -3.58 5.43 9.44
C VAL A 262 -3.49 6.94 9.25
N LYS A 263 -2.36 7.41 8.71
CA LYS A 263 -2.23 8.81 8.29
C LYS A 263 -2.92 8.98 6.94
N TRP A 264 -3.77 9.99 6.82
CA TRP A 264 -4.33 10.41 5.53
C TRP A 264 -3.94 11.84 5.17
N GLY A 265 -3.90 12.10 3.87
CA GLY A 265 -3.92 13.45 3.32
C GLY A 265 -5.31 14.07 3.42
N THR A 266 -5.39 15.39 3.26
CA THR A 266 -6.64 16.15 3.40
C THR A 266 -7.43 16.27 2.10
N THR A 267 -6.80 16.01 0.96
CA THR A 267 -7.42 16.01 -0.38
C THR A 267 -7.12 14.70 -1.09
N GLU A 268 -7.96 14.29 -2.05
CA GLU A 268 -7.79 13.05 -2.83
C GLU A 268 -6.37 12.90 -3.41
N THR A 269 -5.83 13.95 -4.04
CA THR A 269 -4.48 13.96 -4.65
C THR A 269 -3.32 13.85 -3.65
N THR A 270 -3.55 14.27 -2.42
CA THR A 270 -2.59 14.12 -1.31
C THR A 270 -2.81 12.84 -0.50
N LYS A 271 -4.01 12.24 -0.63
CA LYS A 271 -4.43 11.05 0.12
C LYS A 271 -4.03 9.79 -0.63
N TYR A 272 -4.28 9.74 -1.93
CA TYR A 272 -4.11 8.54 -2.74
C TYR A 272 -3.22 8.74 -3.96
N PHE A 273 -2.37 7.75 -4.19
CA PHE A 273 -1.82 7.45 -5.50
C PHE A 273 -2.85 6.60 -6.24
N GLN A 274 -3.15 6.99 -7.49
CA GLN A 274 -4.18 6.37 -8.34
C GLN A 274 -5.52 6.20 -7.60
N PRO A 275 -6.19 7.29 -7.18
CA PRO A 275 -7.53 7.17 -6.61
C PRO A 275 -8.48 6.44 -7.58
N THR A 276 -9.59 5.87 -7.11
CA THR A 276 -10.60 5.22 -7.96
C THR A 276 -10.95 6.05 -9.21
N SER A 277 -11.11 7.37 -9.05
CA SER A 277 -11.38 8.35 -10.12
C SER A 277 -10.30 8.42 -11.21
N PHE A 278 -9.06 8.01 -10.91
CA PHE A 278 -7.95 7.91 -11.86
C PHE A 278 -8.25 6.92 -12.99
N PHE A 279 -9.06 5.89 -12.74
CA PHE A 279 -9.44 4.88 -13.73
C PHE A 279 -10.75 5.22 -14.47
N GLY A 280 -11.22 6.47 -14.33
CA GLY A 280 -12.43 6.98 -14.94
C GLY A 280 -13.62 6.98 -14.00
N ASP A 281 -14.82 7.10 -14.56
CA ASP A 281 -16.07 7.16 -13.81
C ASP A 281 -17.11 6.17 -14.38
N ALA A 282 -18.37 6.33 -13.99
CA ALA A 282 -19.48 5.50 -14.47
C ALA A 282 -19.80 5.66 -15.96
N LYS A 283 -19.17 6.59 -16.66
CA LYS A 283 -19.50 6.96 -18.04
C LYS A 283 -18.31 6.85 -18.99
N ALA A 284 -17.09 6.98 -18.49
CA ALA A 284 -15.88 7.01 -19.31
C ALA A 284 -14.70 6.36 -18.56
N PRO A 285 -13.93 5.47 -19.22
CA PRO A 285 -12.68 4.96 -18.67
C PRO A 285 -11.57 6.03 -18.76
N ALA A 286 -10.56 5.91 -17.91
CA ALA A 286 -9.32 6.67 -18.02
C ALA A 286 -8.12 5.80 -17.65
N ASN A 287 -6.94 6.16 -18.17
CA ASN A 287 -5.65 5.55 -17.80
C ASN A 287 -5.59 4.02 -17.89
N LEU A 288 -6.25 3.42 -18.89
CA LEU A 288 -6.23 1.96 -19.12
C LEU A 288 -4.81 1.43 -19.41
N ASP A 289 -3.90 2.29 -19.87
CA ASP A 289 -2.48 1.99 -20.07
C ASP A 289 -1.73 1.69 -18.77
N LYS A 290 -2.32 1.98 -17.60
CA LYS A 290 -1.75 1.68 -16.29
C LYS A 290 -2.05 0.29 -15.77
N PHE A 291 -2.90 -0.47 -16.46
CA PHE A 291 -3.06 -1.91 -16.18
C PHE A 291 -1.81 -2.67 -16.64
N GLY A 292 -1.32 -3.58 -15.80
CA GLY A 292 -0.12 -4.36 -16.06
C GLY A 292 -0.06 -5.66 -15.27
N ASN A 293 1.14 -6.25 -15.20
CA ASN A 293 1.45 -7.51 -14.52
C ASN A 293 2.64 -7.31 -13.57
N VAL A 294 2.56 -6.28 -12.72
CA VAL A 294 3.62 -6.00 -11.75
C VAL A 294 3.68 -7.16 -10.76
N LYS A 295 4.86 -7.78 -10.57
CA LYS A 295 4.96 -8.96 -9.70
C LYS A 295 4.73 -8.64 -8.23
N TYR A 296 5.27 -7.51 -7.77
CA TYR A 296 5.25 -7.09 -6.37
C TYR A 296 5.00 -5.59 -6.28
N ASN A 297 4.00 -5.19 -5.52
CA ASN A 297 3.69 -3.78 -5.27
C ASN A 297 3.89 -3.48 -3.80
N TYR A 298 4.75 -2.51 -3.49
CA TYR A 298 4.93 -2.04 -2.12
C TYR A 298 4.07 -0.83 -1.89
N VAL A 299 3.23 -0.91 -0.85
CA VAL A 299 2.23 0.11 -0.58
C VAL A 299 2.23 0.49 0.89
N PHE A 300 1.94 1.75 1.20
CA PHE A 300 1.64 2.13 2.56
C PHE A 300 0.32 1.54 3.02
N GLU A 301 0.18 1.43 4.33
CA GLU A 301 -1.02 0.92 4.98
C GLU A 301 -2.23 1.83 4.76
N ASN A 302 -3.40 1.20 4.65
CA ASN A 302 -4.68 1.87 4.53
C ASN A 302 -5.73 1.04 5.25
N THR A 303 -6.57 1.67 6.08
CA THR A 303 -7.66 1.03 6.80
C THR A 303 -8.91 1.89 6.71
N THR A 304 -10.05 1.29 6.38
CA THR A 304 -11.33 2.01 6.24
C THR A 304 -12.52 1.05 6.31
N THR A 305 -13.67 1.54 6.73
CA THR A 305 -14.94 0.81 6.65
C THR A 305 -15.69 1.07 5.35
N ASP A 306 -15.22 2.02 4.53
CA ASP A 306 -15.80 2.37 3.24
C ASP A 306 -15.02 1.72 2.09
N ALA A 307 -15.70 0.86 1.33
CA ALA A 307 -15.14 0.14 0.18
C ALA A 307 -14.61 1.06 -0.93
N SER A 308 -15.17 2.27 -1.04
CA SER A 308 -14.76 3.26 -2.05
C SER A 308 -13.46 3.98 -1.69
N GLU A 309 -13.06 3.91 -0.42
CA GLU A 309 -11.83 4.49 0.15
C GLU A 309 -10.75 3.42 0.38
N ALA A 310 -11.08 2.15 0.14
CA ALA A 310 -10.19 1.02 0.35
C ALA A 310 -9.12 0.94 -0.74
N THR A 311 -7.91 0.51 -0.39
CA THR A 311 -6.96 0.01 -1.38
C THR A 311 -7.57 -1.19 -2.10
N ALA A 312 -7.61 -1.14 -3.42
CA ALA A 312 -8.38 -2.11 -4.21
C ALA A 312 -7.68 -2.50 -5.50
N LEU A 313 -7.96 -3.72 -5.99
CA LEU A 313 -7.51 -4.18 -7.29
C LEU A 313 -8.61 -4.00 -8.34
N TYR A 314 -8.22 -3.50 -9.51
CA TYR A 314 -8.96 -3.68 -10.75
C TYR A 314 -8.37 -4.83 -11.54
N PHE A 315 -9.21 -5.70 -12.08
CA PHE A 315 -8.82 -6.82 -12.94
C PHE A 315 -9.35 -6.58 -14.34
N GLN A 316 -8.52 -6.80 -15.36
CA GLN A 316 -8.92 -6.89 -16.75
C GLN A 316 -8.95 -8.37 -17.15
N ILE A 317 -10.15 -8.86 -17.48
CA ILE A 317 -10.41 -10.24 -17.90
C ILE A 317 -10.99 -10.19 -19.30
N LYS A 318 -10.44 -10.97 -20.22
CA LYS A 318 -10.95 -11.11 -21.57
C LYS A 318 -11.98 -12.24 -21.64
N ALA A 319 -13.15 -11.96 -22.20
CA ALA A 319 -14.10 -12.98 -22.63
C ALA A 319 -13.78 -13.42 -24.06
N ASN A 320 -13.76 -14.74 -24.26
CA ASN A 320 -13.66 -15.35 -25.57
C ASN A 320 -15.05 -15.76 -26.06
N LEU A 321 -15.44 -15.29 -27.24
CA LEU A 321 -16.74 -15.62 -27.81
C LEU A 321 -16.81 -17.11 -28.21
N THR A 322 -18.01 -17.68 -28.19
CA THR A 322 -18.26 -18.97 -28.84
C THR A 322 -18.08 -18.84 -30.35
N THR A 323 -17.75 -19.94 -31.04
CA THR A 323 -17.62 -19.96 -32.50
C THR A 323 -18.86 -19.43 -33.20
N GLU A 324 -20.05 -19.78 -32.69
CA GLU A 324 -21.33 -19.33 -33.24
C GLU A 324 -21.52 -17.82 -33.07
N ALA A 325 -21.28 -17.31 -31.85
CA ALA A 325 -21.40 -15.89 -31.54
C ALA A 325 -20.39 -15.04 -32.33
N ALA A 326 -19.17 -15.56 -32.56
CA ALA A 326 -18.11 -14.90 -33.31
C ALA A 326 -18.37 -14.86 -34.83
N THR A 327 -18.98 -15.90 -35.41
CA THR A 327 -19.14 -16.03 -36.87
C THR A 327 -19.92 -14.86 -37.49
N ASN A 328 -20.87 -14.30 -36.75
CA ASN A 328 -21.74 -13.22 -37.25
C ASN A 328 -21.57 -11.91 -36.47
N ALA A 329 -20.57 -11.80 -35.59
CA ALA A 329 -20.37 -10.62 -34.77
C ALA A 329 -20.14 -9.36 -35.62
N ASP A 330 -20.54 -8.19 -35.10
CA ASP A 330 -20.28 -6.92 -35.79
C ASP A 330 -18.77 -6.63 -35.93
N PHE A 331 -17.96 -7.20 -35.03
CA PHE A 331 -16.51 -7.01 -34.96
C PHE A 331 -15.79 -8.35 -34.82
N ALA A 332 -14.72 -8.53 -35.61
CA ALA A 332 -13.93 -9.76 -35.62
C ALA A 332 -12.98 -9.92 -34.41
N ASP A 333 -12.74 -8.84 -33.66
CA ASP A 333 -11.83 -8.81 -32.51
C ASP A 333 -12.43 -9.40 -31.22
N GLY A 334 -13.70 -9.83 -31.27
CA GLY A 334 -14.43 -10.34 -30.12
C GLY A 334 -15.23 -9.27 -29.36
N THR A 335 -15.34 -8.05 -29.88
CA THR A 335 -16.21 -7.02 -29.29
C THR A 335 -17.66 -7.50 -29.25
N PHE A 336 -18.30 -7.33 -28.10
CA PHE A 336 -19.71 -7.65 -27.89
C PHE A 336 -20.38 -6.60 -27.00
N TYR A 337 -21.69 -6.72 -26.83
CA TYR A 337 -22.53 -5.75 -26.14
C TYR A 337 -23.33 -6.38 -25.01
N ARG A 338 -23.64 -5.59 -23.98
CA ARG A 338 -24.73 -5.89 -23.04
C ARG A 338 -25.77 -4.78 -23.10
N TYR A 339 -27.02 -5.17 -23.29
CA TYR A 339 -28.16 -4.27 -23.26
C TYR A 339 -29.34 -4.97 -22.59
N ASP A 340 -30.01 -4.27 -21.67
CA ASP A 340 -31.13 -4.80 -20.90
C ASP A 340 -30.84 -6.19 -20.32
N LYS A 341 -29.67 -6.31 -19.67
CA LYS A 341 -29.14 -7.54 -19.05
C LYS A 341 -28.87 -8.71 -20.01
N LYS A 342 -28.92 -8.51 -21.33
CA LYS A 342 -28.68 -9.58 -22.31
C LYS A 342 -27.44 -9.31 -23.16
N LEU A 343 -26.68 -10.37 -23.44
CA LEU A 343 -25.52 -10.28 -24.33
C LEU A 343 -25.91 -10.37 -25.81
N TYR A 344 -25.25 -9.56 -26.62
CA TYR A 344 -25.37 -9.52 -28.07
C TYR A 344 -23.98 -9.39 -28.70
N THR A 345 -23.74 -10.07 -29.82
CA THR A 345 -22.56 -9.80 -30.68
C THR A 345 -22.90 -8.92 -31.88
N ARG A 346 -24.19 -8.59 -32.03
CA ARG A 346 -24.73 -7.82 -33.15
C ARG A 346 -25.77 -6.80 -32.69
N ILE A 347 -25.61 -5.54 -33.08
CA ILE A 347 -26.64 -4.52 -32.91
C ILE A 347 -27.94 -4.93 -33.64
N ALA A 348 -27.83 -5.60 -34.78
CA ALA A 348 -29.00 -6.09 -35.51
C ALA A 348 -29.89 -7.03 -34.69
N ASP A 349 -29.33 -7.77 -33.73
CA ASP A 349 -30.12 -8.67 -32.88
C ASP A 349 -30.81 -7.91 -31.73
N ILE A 350 -30.28 -6.76 -31.31
CA ILE A 350 -30.99 -5.84 -30.41
C ILE A 350 -32.26 -5.30 -31.09
N PHE A 351 -32.16 -4.88 -32.36
CA PHE A 351 -33.33 -4.44 -33.13
C PHE A 351 -34.38 -5.54 -33.28
N LYS A 352 -33.97 -6.78 -33.62
CA LYS A 352 -34.90 -7.92 -33.74
C LYS A 352 -35.62 -8.24 -32.43
N ASP A 353 -34.91 -8.16 -31.31
CA ASP A 353 -35.52 -8.41 -30.00
C ASP A 353 -36.44 -7.25 -29.59
N ALA A 354 -36.11 -6.01 -29.97
CA ALA A 354 -37.00 -4.87 -29.78
C ALA A 354 -38.29 -4.96 -30.63
N GLU A 355 -38.21 -5.40 -31.89
CA GLU A 355 -39.38 -5.65 -32.75
C GLU A 355 -40.33 -6.71 -32.17
N LYS A 356 -39.78 -7.68 -31.44
CA LYS A 356 -40.55 -8.70 -30.72
C LYS A 356 -41.06 -8.23 -29.36
N GLY A 357 -40.70 -7.02 -28.92
CA GLY A 357 -41.01 -6.49 -27.60
C GLY A 357 -40.29 -7.21 -26.46
N ILE A 358 -39.17 -7.88 -26.73
CA ILE A 358 -38.36 -8.58 -25.71
C ILE A 358 -37.54 -7.56 -24.91
N VAL A 359 -37.02 -6.53 -25.60
CA VAL A 359 -36.32 -5.40 -25.00
C VAL A 359 -36.90 -4.09 -25.54
N SER A 360 -36.61 -2.96 -24.90
CA SER A 360 -36.92 -1.65 -25.49
C SER A 360 -35.97 -1.36 -26.65
N ASN A 361 -36.37 -0.54 -27.64
CA ASN A 361 -35.43 -0.07 -28.66
C ASN A 361 -34.57 1.07 -28.08
N PRO A 362 -33.24 0.91 -27.90
CA PRO A 362 -32.38 1.98 -27.37
C PRO A 362 -32.09 3.09 -28.38
N PHE A 363 -32.34 2.83 -29.67
CA PHE A 363 -32.11 3.75 -30.76
C PHE A 363 -33.45 4.36 -31.16
N THR A 364 -33.89 5.39 -30.43
CA THR A 364 -35.05 6.29 -30.65
C THR A 364 -36.12 5.88 -31.67
N GLU A 365 -37.40 6.00 -31.30
CA GLU A 365 -38.62 5.73 -32.12
C GLU A 365 -38.74 6.44 -33.50
N SER A 366 -37.76 7.23 -33.93
CA SER A 366 -37.71 7.77 -35.30
C SER A 366 -37.25 6.66 -36.26
N GLY A 367 -38.19 6.07 -36.99
CA GLY A 367 -38.04 4.90 -37.87
C GLY A 367 -37.09 5.03 -39.08
N GLU A 368 -35.97 5.75 -38.96
CA GLU A 368 -34.95 5.92 -40.00
C GLU A 368 -33.59 5.32 -39.62
N THR A 369 -33.28 5.11 -38.34
CA THR A 369 -31.97 4.56 -37.93
C THR A 369 -31.95 3.04 -38.09
N THR A 370 -31.09 2.51 -38.96
CA THR A 370 -30.92 1.06 -39.13
C THR A 370 -29.80 0.52 -38.26
N ALA A 371 -29.80 -0.78 -37.98
CA ALA A 371 -28.69 -1.44 -37.28
C ALA A 371 -27.33 -1.22 -37.98
N ALA A 372 -27.32 -1.13 -39.31
CA ALA A 372 -26.10 -0.87 -40.08
C ALA A 372 -25.56 0.55 -39.83
N ASP A 373 -26.45 1.55 -39.73
CA ASP A 373 -26.08 2.93 -39.42
C ASP A 373 -25.48 3.03 -38.02
N VAL A 374 -26.08 2.32 -37.06
CA VAL A 374 -25.60 2.28 -35.68
C VAL A 374 -24.20 1.65 -35.62
N VAL A 375 -23.99 0.48 -36.24
CA VAL A 375 -22.68 -0.17 -36.28
C VAL A 375 -21.64 0.69 -36.99
N ALA A 376 -22.02 1.37 -38.08
CA ALA A 376 -21.15 2.29 -38.80
C ALA A 376 -20.73 3.49 -37.93
N SER A 377 -21.59 3.97 -37.03
CA SER A 377 -21.28 5.10 -36.12
C SER A 377 -20.17 4.80 -35.11
N ILE A 378 -19.92 3.51 -34.84
CA ILE A 378 -18.88 3.05 -33.90
C ILE A 378 -17.77 2.26 -34.60
N LYS A 379 -17.71 2.31 -35.93
CA LYS A 379 -16.63 1.71 -36.74
C LYS A 379 -15.64 2.76 -37.21
N ASP A 380 -14.36 2.41 -37.18
CA ASP A 380 -13.32 3.15 -37.88
C ASP A 380 -13.30 2.80 -39.39
N ALA A 381 -12.44 3.49 -40.15
CA ALA A 381 -12.31 3.26 -41.58
C ALA A 381 -11.77 1.86 -41.94
N SER A 382 -11.18 1.14 -40.98
CA SER A 382 -10.69 -0.23 -41.14
C SER A 382 -11.74 -1.28 -40.77
N GLY A 383 -12.93 -0.85 -40.33
CA GLY A 383 -14.00 -1.72 -39.86
C GLY A 383 -13.83 -2.24 -38.43
N ASN A 384 -12.84 -1.73 -37.69
CA ASN A 384 -12.66 -2.03 -36.27
C ASN A 384 -13.51 -1.10 -35.41
N LEU A 385 -13.68 -1.43 -34.13
CA LEU A 385 -14.30 -0.50 -33.18
C LEU A 385 -13.46 0.78 -33.10
N ILE A 386 -14.11 1.95 -33.09
CA ILE A 386 -13.42 3.23 -32.98
C ILE A 386 -12.47 3.26 -31.77
N SER A 387 -11.27 3.79 -31.98
CA SER A 387 -10.27 4.02 -30.93
C SER A 387 -10.51 5.32 -30.14
N ASP A 388 -11.36 6.20 -30.68
CA ASP A 388 -11.81 7.39 -29.97
C ASP A 388 -12.73 7.03 -28.80
N GLU A 389 -12.19 7.09 -27.57
CA GLU A 389 -12.98 6.88 -26.36
C GLU A 389 -14.10 7.91 -26.22
N GLY A 390 -13.92 9.15 -26.68
CA GLY A 390 -14.93 10.20 -26.55
C GLY A 390 -16.23 9.80 -27.24
N GLY A 391 -16.14 9.47 -28.54
CA GLY A 391 -17.27 9.01 -29.34
C GLY A 391 -17.86 7.69 -28.84
N LEU A 392 -17.02 6.73 -28.41
CA LEU A 392 -17.53 5.45 -27.90
C LEU A 392 -18.27 5.63 -26.57
N ASN A 393 -17.80 6.52 -25.70
CA ASN A 393 -18.49 6.85 -24.45
C ASN A 393 -19.81 7.58 -24.73
N GLU A 394 -19.86 8.51 -25.70
CA GLU A 394 -21.13 9.12 -26.10
C GLU A 394 -22.14 8.05 -26.55
N PHE A 395 -21.71 7.09 -27.36
CA PHE A 395 -22.53 5.96 -27.78
C PHE A 395 -23.05 5.15 -26.59
N ARG A 396 -22.17 4.71 -25.68
CA ARG A 396 -22.53 3.95 -24.47
C ARG A 396 -23.60 4.68 -23.66
N ASN A 397 -23.34 5.96 -23.39
CA ASN A 397 -24.17 6.77 -22.50
C ASN A 397 -25.53 7.14 -23.11
N LYS A 398 -25.57 7.41 -24.43
CA LYS A 398 -26.80 7.76 -25.16
C LYS A 398 -27.72 6.56 -25.27
N ASN A 399 -27.19 5.40 -25.64
CA ASN A 399 -27.98 4.21 -25.95
C ASN A 399 -28.15 3.27 -24.76
N LYS A 400 -27.45 3.50 -23.65
CA LYS A 400 -27.41 2.60 -22.47
C LYS A 400 -26.94 1.19 -22.83
N ILE A 401 -25.97 1.12 -23.74
CA ILE A 401 -25.37 -0.14 -24.19
C ILE A 401 -23.94 -0.17 -23.67
N GLU A 402 -23.60 -1.24 -22.97
CA GLU A 402 -22.21 -1.53 -22.59
C GLU A 402 -21.50 -2.17 -23.79
N VAL A 403 -20.27 -1.72 -24.06
CA VAL A 403 -19.47 -2.15 -25.21
C VAL A 403 -18.13 -2.73 -24.74
N PHE A 404 -18.04 -4.05 -24.73
CA PHE A 404 -16.88 -4.82 -24.29
C PHE A 404 -15.85 -4.91 -25.41
N ARG A 405 -15.01 -3.88 -25.54
CA ARG A 405 -13.99 -3.80 -26.60
C ARG A 405 -13.09 -5.03 -26.57
N ALA A 406 -12.99 -5.72 -27.70
CA ALA A 406 -12.18 -6.93 -27.88
C ALA A 406 -12.37 -7.98 -26.76
N GLY A 407 -13.57 -8.01 -26.18
CA GLY A 407 -13.94 -8.90 -25.09
C GLY A 407 -13.43 -8.50 -23.69
N SER A 408 -12.76 -7.36 -23.53
CA SER A 408 -12.29 -6.92 -22.20
C SER A 408 -13.44 -6.58 -21.26
N MET A 409 -13.37 -7.14 -20.06
CA MET A 409 -14.26 -6.91 -18.93
C MET A 409 -13.44 -6.50 -17.71
N TYR A 410 -14.02 -5.66 -16.86
CA TYR A 410 -13.37 -5.15 -15.66
C TYR A 410 -14.10 -5.57 -14.39
N TYR A 411 -13.31 -5.93 -13.38
CA TYR A 411 -13.76 -6.29 -12.03
C TYR A 411 -13.01 -5.45 -11.00
N TYR A 412 -13.66 -5.13 -9.89
CA TYR A 412 -13.09 -4.35 -8.79
C TYR A 412 -13.17 -5.16 -7.50
N TYR A 413 -12.09 -5.18 -6.73
CA TYR A 413 -12.05 -5.87 -5.44
C TYR A 413 -11.33 -5.01 -4.38
N PRO A 414 -12.06 -4.40 -3.43
CA PRO A 414 -11.46 -3.73 -2.28
C PRO A 414 -10.84 -4.77 -1.34
N ILE A 415 -9.57 -4.60 -0.99
CA ILE A 415 -8.84 -5.60 -0.20
C ILE A 415 -9.38 -5.61 1.23
N GLN A 416 -9.85 -6.77 1.66
CA GLN A 416 -10.20 -7.05 3.03
C GLN A 416 -9.16 -7.99 3.63
N ASP A 417 -8.54 -7.55 4.73
CA ASP A 417 -7.67 -8.40 5.52
C ASP A 417 -8.53 -9.36 6.36
N ASN A 418 -8.50 -10.64 6.02
CA ASN A 418 -9.28 -11.68 6.71
C ASN A 418 -8.69 -12.09 8.07
N THR A 419 -7.55 -11.52 8.45
CA THR A 419 -6.81 -11.86 9.66
C THR A 419 -6.74 -10.72 10.66
N TYR A 420 -7.04 -9.50 10.22
CA TYR A 420 -7.22 -8.33 11.06
C TYR A 420 -8.60 -8.35 11.73
N LYS A 421 -8.63 -8.28 13.08
CA LYS A 421 -9.79 -8.68 13.91
C LYS A 421 -11.03 -7.76 13.83
N THR A 422 -11.01 -6.70 13.03
CA THR A 422 -12.21 -5.91 12.74
C THR A 422 -12.84 -6.40 11.43
N ALA A 423 -13.72 -7.41 11.54
CA ALA A 423 -14.30 -8.15 10.41
C ALA A 423 -15.05 -7.31 9.34
N THR A 424 -15.20 -6.00 9.53
CA THR A 424 -15.89 -5.07 8.62
C THR A 424 -14.97 -4.02 8.00
N THR A 425 -13.66 -4.10 8.21
CA THR A 425 -12.70 -3.07 7.77
C THR A 425 -11.85 -3.55 6.59
N PHE A 426 -11.94 -2.83 5.47
CA PHE A 426 -10.99 -2.96 4.37
C PHE A 426 -9.63 -2.49 4.84
N SER A 427 -8.62 -3.31 4.60
CA SER A 427 -7.33 -3.12 5.25
C SER A 427 -6.18 -3.71 4.45
N VAL A 428 -5.13 -2.90 4.38
CA VAL A 428 -3.77 -3.28 3.98
C VAL A 428 -2.86 -2.78 5.08
N LEU A 429 -2.20 -3.70 5.79
CA LEU A 429 -1.36 -3.42 6.95
C LEU A 429 0.10 -3.55 6.57
N ARG A 430 0.95 -2.64 7.07
CA ARG A 430 2.39 -2.72 6.84
C ARG A 430 2.97 -4.03 7.38
N ASN A 431 4.05 -4.48 6.75
CA ASN A 431 4.75 -5.73 7.05
C ASN A 431 3.85 -6.98 6.96
N SER A 432 2.94 -6.97 5.97
CA SER A 432 2.11 -8.09 5.54
C SER A 432 2.23 -8.30 4.03
N ILE A 433 2.07 -9.55 3.58
CA ILE A 433 1.97 -9.91 2.16
C ILE A 433 0.53 -10.33 1.85
N TYR A 434 -0.07 -9.66 0.87
CA TYR A 434 -1.41 -9.92 0.35
C TYR A 434 -1.32 -10.69 -0.97
N GLN A 435 -1.90 -11.88 -0.99
CA GLN A 435 -2.00 -12.73 -2.18
C GLN A 435 -3.48 -12.96 -2.48
N LEU A 436 -3.92 -12.50 -3.65
CA LEU A 436 -5.31 -12.60 -4.07
C LEU A 436 -5.43 -13.70 -5.12
N ASN A 437 -6.25 -14.72 -4.83
CA ASN A 437 -6.57 -15.79 -5.76
C ASN A 437 -8.05 -15.74 -6.15
N VAL A 438 -8.32 -15.44 -7.41
CA VAL A 438 -9.65 -15.50 -8.00
C VAL A 438 -9.96 -16.95 -8.35
N THR A 439 -10.86 -17.56 -7.58
CA THR A 439 -11.25 -18.96 -7.76
C THR A 439 -12.53 -19.13 -8.55
N LYS A 440 -13.35 -18.09 -8.63
CA LYS A 440 -14.64 -18.12 -9.31
C LYS A 440 -15.05 -16.74 -9.81
N ILE A 441 -15.58 -16.70 -11.02
CA ILE A 441 -16.29 -15.54 -11.57
C ILE A 441 -17.74 -15.98 -11.80
N SER A 442 -18.69 -15.24 -11.25
CA SER A 442 -20.12 -15.57 -11.22
C SER A 442 -20.94 -14.72 -12.18
N GLU A 443 -20.38 -13.64 -12.72
CA GLU A 443 -21.09 -12.71 -13.59
C GLU A 443 -20.14 -12.03 -14.60
N VAL A 444 -20.71 -11.57 -15.71
CA VAL A 444 -20.05 -10.69 -16.70
C VAL A 444 -19.67 -9.37 -16.03
N GLY A 445 -18.39 -9.01 -16.14
CA GLY A 445 -17.86 -7.76 -15.57
C GLY A 445 -18.43 -6.51 -16.21
N LYS A 446 -17.79 -5.38 -15.94
CA LYS A 446 -18.12 -4.09 -16.54
C LYS A 446 -17.36 -3.91 -17.85
N ASP A 447 -17.92 -3.17 -18.80
CA ASP A 447 -17.21 -2.84 -20.05
C ASP A 447 -16.10 -1.80 -19.86
N ILE A 448 -16.18 -1.02 -18.79
CA ILE A 448 -15.17 -0.05 -18.33
C ILE A 448 -14.94 -0.18 -16.81
N PRO A 449 -13.77 0.20 -16.26
CA PRO A 449 -13.40 -0.07 -14.86
C PRO A 449 -14.44 0.37 -13.82
N ASN A 450 -14.93 1.60 -13.96
CA ASN A 450 -15.88 2.22 -13.03
C ASN A 450 -17.31 2.30 -13.56
N GLY A 451 -17.62 1.55 -14.62
CA GLY A 451 -18.92 1.55 -15.29
C GLY A 451 -20.11 1.27 -14.35
N PRO A 452 -21.34 1.53 -14.80
CA PRO A 452 -22.52 1.33 -13.97
C PRO A 452 -22.65 -0.13 -13.56
N THR A 453 -23.16 -0.38 -12.35
CA THR A 453 -23.52 -1.74 -11.94
C THR A 453 -24.83 -2.15 -12.63
N PRO A 454 -24.91 -3.35 -13.23
CA PRO A 454 -26.15 -3.81 -13.86
C PRO A 454 -27.34 -4.01 -12.91
N ASP A 455 -27.13 -3.99 -11.58
CA ASP A 455 -28.14 -3.88 -10.52
C ASP A 455 -27.46 -3.30 -9.25
N ASP A 456 -28.11 -2.43 -8.47
CA ASP A 456 -27.60 -1.73 -7.26
C ASP A 456 -27.14 -2.65 -6.09
N ASN A 457 -26.96 -3.95 -6.32
CA ASN A 457 -26.53 -4.92 -5.32
C ASN A 457 -25.01 -5.16 -5.40
N ASN A 458 -24.27 -4.39 -4.60
CA ASN A 458 -22.94 -4.63 -4.02
C ASN A 458 -21.82 -5.20 -4.97
N PRO A 459 -20.73 -4.45 -5.25
CA PRO A 459 -19.72 -4.77 -6.26
C PRO A 459 -18.92 -6.08 -6.08
N ASN A 460 -18.94 -6.72 -4.92
CA ASN A 460 -18.12 -7.92 -4.63
C ASN A 460 -18.80 -9.26 -4.98
N TYR A 461 -20.00 -9.26 -5.58
CA TYR A 461 -20.71 -10.51 -5.92
C TYR A 461 -20.26 -11.17 -7.23
N TYR A 462 -19.55 -10.45 -8.12
CA TYR A 462 -19.19 -11.00 -9.43
C TYR A 462 -17.99 -11.94 -9.37
N MET A 463 -17.20 -11.87 -8.30
CA MET A 463 -15.95 -12.59 -8.18
C MET A 463 -15.74 -13.10 -6.76
N THR A 464 -15.41 -14.39 -6.63
CA THR A 464 -14.94 -14.96 -5.38
C THR A 464 -13.43 -14.87 -5.35
N VAL A 465 -12.92 -14.06 -4.41
CA VAL A 465 -11.49 -13.88 -4.18
C VAL A 465 -11.14 -14.49 -2.82
N GLN A 466 -10.17 -15.41 -2.83
CA GLN A 466 -9.51 -15.86 -1.62
C GLN A 466 -8.33 -14.93 -1.36
N VAL A 467 -8.43 -14.14 -0.28
CA VAL A 467 -7.32 -13.29 0.18
C VAL A 467 -6.54 -14.08 1.21
N GLN A 468 -5.32 -14.46 0.84
CA GLN A 468 -4.34 -15.01 1.76
C GLN A 468 -3.45 -13.87 2.26
N VAL A 469 -3.53 -13.60 3.56
CA VAL A 469 -2.65 -12.65 4.25
C VAL A 469 -1.60 -13.45 4.99
N ASN A 470 -0.35 -13.32 4.56
CA ASN A 470 0.77 -13.98 5.22
C ASN A 470 1.54 -12.95 6.06
N PRO A 471 1.77 -13.20 7.36
CA PRO A 471 2.89 -12.63 8.10
C PRO A 471 4.14 -12.51 7.23
N TRP A 472 4.60 -11.27 6.98
CA TRP A 472 5.85 -11.05 6.27
C TRP A 472 7.00 -11.14 7.27
N ILE A 473 7.35 -12.37 7.60
CA ILE A 473 8.32 -12.64 8.65
C ILE A 473 9.72 -12.36 8.13
N LEU A 474 10.48 -11.64 8.94
CA LEU A 474 11.90 -11.46 8.79
C LEU A 474 12.57 -12.33 9.86
N ASN A 475 12.97 -13.57 9.53
CA ASN A 475 13.69 -14.37 10.53
C ASN A 475 15.08 -13.80 10.76
N THR A 476 15.62 -14.00 11.95
CA THR A 476 16.99 -13.59 12.30
C THR A 476 18.05 -14.23 11.39
N LYS A 477 17.77 -15.36 10.74
CA LYS A 477 18.67 -15.97 9.76
C LYS A 477 18.58 -15.36 8.35
N ASP A 478 17.52 -14.59 8.09
CA ASP A 478 17.16 -14.09 6.77
C ASP A 478 17.48 -12.59 6.60
N ILE A 479 17.88 -11.90 7.68
CA ILE A 479 18.42 -10.53 7.59
C ILE A 479 19.78 -10.60 6.90
N GLU A 480 19.90 -9.87 5.81
CA GLU A 480 21.12 -9.85 5.01
C GLU A 480 21.80 -8.47 5.15
N LEU A 481 23.04 -8.46 5.61
CA LEU A 481 23.81 -7.22 5.81
C LEU A 481 24.76 -7.06 4.63
N LYS A 482 24.55 -6.06 3.80
CA LYS A 482 25.30 -5.85 2.54
C LYS A 482 25.91 -4.46 2.45
#